data_AF-A0A5B9GMV3-F1
#
_entry.id   AF-A0A5B9GMV3-F1
#
_cell.length_a   1.000
_cell.length_b   1.000
_cell.length_c   1.000
_cell.angle_alpha   90.00
_cell.angle_beta   90.00
_cell.angle_gamma   90.00
#
_symmetry.space_group_name_H-M   'P 1'
#
loop_
_entity.id
_entity.type
_entity.pdbx_description
1 polymer ?
#
loop_
_entity_poly.entity_id
_entity_poly.type
_entity_poly.pdbx_seq_one_letter_code
_entity_poly.pdbx_strand_id
1 'polypeptide(L)'
;MTKLPEPTTAEWRAHVVEQFDAIHESLRALHQRQTLILELLTPEEREGPSLDDLLARIVTLIADQRPVLRRIDHTTGASLDLLEGRTPRSHPDTTAEEGAEE
;
A
#
# COMPACT_ATOMS: atom_id res chain seq x y z
N MET A 1 -65.65 1.54 -15.27
CA MET A 1 -64.29 1.96 -15.67
C MET A 1 -64.24 3.48 -15.61
N THR A 2 -63.76 4.05 -14.51
CA THR A 2 -63.60 5.50 -14.36
C THR A 2 -62.34 5.94 -15.08
N LYS A 3 -62.51 6.78 -16.12
CA LYS A 3 -61.40 7.38 -16.88
C LYS A 3 -60.62 8.29 -15.92
N LEU A 4 -59.31 8.10 -15.79
CA LEU A 4 -58.47 9.03 -15.01
C LEU A 4 -58.58 10.43 -15.64
N PRO A 5 -58.67 11.49 -14.82
CA PRO A 5 -58.68 12.87 -15.33
C PRO A 5 -57.37 13.14 -16.09
N GLU A 6 -57.50 13.82 -17.23
CA GLU A 6 -56.32 14.26 -17.98
C GLU A 6 -55.54 15.31 -17.17
N PRO A 7 -54.21 15.17 -17.08
CA PRO A 7 -53.40 16.09 -16.30
C PRO A 7 -53.48 17.50 -16.88
N THR A 8 -53.57 18.48 -15.99
CA THR A 8 -53.55 19.89 -16.36
C THR A 8 -52.18 20.28 -16.92
N THR A 9 -52.13 21.36 -17.70
CA THR A 9 -50.86 21.88 -18.25
C THR A 9 -49.85 22.23 -17.14
N ALA A 10 -50.32 22.61 -15.95
CA ALA A 10 -49.47 22.89 -14.80
C ALA A 10 -48.83 21.61 -14.24
N GLU A 11 -49.60 20.53 -14.09
CA GLU A 11 -49.09 19.22 -13.66
C GLU A 11 -48.10 18.64 -14.67
N TRP A 12 -48.38 18.81 -15.97
CA TRP A 12 -47.44 18.38 -17.01
C TRP A 12 -46.12 19.15 -16.96
N ARG A 13 -46.16 20.48 -16.76
CA ARG A 13 -44.93 21.29 -16.60
C ARG A 13 -44.13 20.88 -15.36
N ALA A 14 -44.80 20.69 -14.22
CA ALA A 14 -44.13 20.26 -12.99
C ALA A 14 -43.44 18.91 -13.19
N HIS A 15 -44.11 17.96 -13.82
CA HIS A 15 -43.55 16.65 -14.14
C HIS A 15 -42.33 16.74 -15.07
N VAL A 16 -42.40 17.57 -16.12
CA VAL A 16 -41.27 17.77 -17.04
C VAL A 16 -40.07 18.40 -16.35
N VAL A 17 -40.28 19.37 -15.46
CA VAL A 17 -39.20 19.99 -14.67
C VAL A 17 -38.55 18.97 -13.75
N GLU A 18 -39.35 18.17 -13.04
CA GLU A 18 -38.84 17.11 -12.16
C GLU A 18 -37.99 16.08 -12.93
N GLN A 19 -38.45 15.67 -14.12
CA GLN A 19 -37.67 14.78 -14.99
C GLN A 19 -36.36 15.42 -15.46
N PHE A 20 -36.38 16.71 -15.78
CA PHE A 20 -35.19 17.44 -16.21
C PHE A 20 -34.16 17.55 -15.08
N ASP A 21 -34.60 17.83 -13.85
CA ASP A 21 -33.75 17.89 -12.67
C ASP A 21 -33.13 16.52 -12.36
N ALA A 22 -33.92 15.44 -12.45
CA ALA A 22 -33.42 14.08 -12.26
C ALA A 22 -32.37 13.70 -13.31
N ILE A 23 -32.60 14.06 -14.58
CA ILE A 23 -31.64 13.82 -15.67
C ILE A 23 -30.37 14.65 -15.43
N HIS A 24 -30.50 15.91 -15.06
CA HIS A 24 -29.36 16.78 -14.77
C HIS A 24 -28.49 16.23 -13.64
N GLU A 25 -29.11 15.75 -12.56
CA GLU A 25 -28.38 15.12 -11.45
C GLU A 25 -27.70 13.82 -11.89
N SER A 26 -28.35 13.01 -12.73
CA SER A 26 -27.74 11.80 -13.28
C SER A 26 -26.51 12.11 -14.14
N LEU A 27 -26.55 13.17 -14.94
CA LEU A 27 -25.44 13.64 -15.77
C LEU A 27 -24.30 14.18 -14.90
N ARG A 28 -24.61 14.92 -13.84
CA ARG A 28 -23.63 15.40 -12.86
C ARG A 28 -22.91 14.23 -12.19
N ALA A 29 -23.64 13.23 -11.73
CA ALA A 29 -23.07 12.04 -11.10
C ALA A 29 -22.21 11.23 -12.09
N LEU A 30 -22.65 11.12 -13.36
CA LEU A 30 -21.87 10.47 -14.41
C LEU A 30 -20.56 11.21 -14.67
N HIS A 31 -20.60 12.54 -14.77
CA HIS A 31 -19.42 13.37 -14.97
C HIS A 31 -18.41 13.20 -13.83
N GLN A 32 -18.86 13.24 -12.57
CA GLN A 32 -17.98 13.00 -11.41
C GLN A 32 -17.29 11.63 -11.46
N ARG A 33 -18.04 10.57 -11.83
CA ARG A 33 -17.46 9.23 -11.99
C ARG A 33 -16.45 9.18 -13.13
N GLN A 34 -16.73 9.86 -14.24
CA GLN A 34 -15.78 9.95 -15.36
C GLN A 34 -14.49 10.67 -14.98
N THR A 35 -14.57 11.76 -14.21
CA THR A 35 -13.39 12.46 -13.70
C THR A 35 -12.53 11.54 -12.83
N LEU A 36 -13.15 10.78 -11.92
CA LEU A 36 -12.43 9.80 -11.08
C LEU A 36 -11.78 8.70 -11.92
N ILE A 37 -12.47 8.21 -12.95
CA ILE A 37 -11.90 7.22 -13.88
C ILE A 37 -10.70 7.81 -14.62
N LEU A 38 -10.78 9.07 -15.06
CA LEU A 38 -9.65 9.75 -15.70
C LEU A 38 -8.48 9.90 -14.74
N GLU A 39 -8.70 10.38 -13.51
CA GLU A 39 -7.64 10.47 -12.49
C GLU A 39 -6.96 9.11 -12.22
N LEU A 40 -7.71 8.01 -12.29
CA LEU A 40 -7.16 6.67 -12.10
C LEU A 40 -6.41 6.14 -13.34
N LEU A 41 -6.89 6.44 -14.54
CA LEU A 41 -6.29 5.98 -15.81
C LEU A 41 -5.12 6.84 -16.27
N THR A 42 -5.14 8.13 -15.91
CA THR A 42 -4.05 9.08 -16.10
C THR A 42 -3.62 9.58 -14.72
N PRO A 43 -3.04 8.70 -13.89
CA PRO A 43 -2.45 9.17 -12.65
C PRO A 43 -1.41 10.22 -13.01
N GLU A 44 -1.37 11.31 -12.26
CA GLU A 44 -0.24 12.23 -12.32
C GLU A 44 1.05 11.40 -12.14
N GLU A 45 2.11 11.75 -12.87
CA GLU A 45 3.43 11.18 -12.63
C GLU A 45 3.82 11.50 -11.18
N ARG A 46 3.44 10.60 -10.27
CA ARG A 46 4.05 10.56 -8.95
C ARG A 46 5.48 10.14 -9.20
N GLU A 47 6.40 11.07 -9.00
CA GLU A 47 7.80 10.74 -8.76
C GLU A 47 7.83 9.74 -7.60
N GLY A 48 7.88 8.45 -7.95
CA GLY A 48 8.24 7.42 -7.00
C GLY A 48 9.64 7.72 -6.46
N PRO A 49 10.01 7.15 -5.30
CA PRO A 49 11.39 7.29 -4.82
C PRO A 49 12.34 6.92 -5.95
N SER A 50 13.35 7.76 -6.16
CA SER A 50 14.37 7.49 -7.17
C SER A 50 15.02 6.14 -6.89
N LEU A 51 15.71 5.57 -7.88
CA LEU A 51 16.51 4.36 -7.68
C LEU A 51 17.49 4.55 -6.51
N ASP A 52 18.07 5.75 -6.37
CA ASP A 52 18.99 6.10 -5.31
C ASP A 52 18.31 6.10 -3.93
N ASP A 53 17.08 6.61 -3.83
CA ASP A 53 16.30 6.59 -2.58
C ASP A 53 15.93 5.16 -2.15
N LEU A 54 15.58 4.31 -3.12
CA LEU A 54 15.31 2.89 -2.88
C LEU A 54 16.59 2.16 -2.42
N LEU A 55 17.73 2.42 -3.06
CA LEU A 55 19.01 1.82 -2.69
C LEU A 55 19.47 2.28 -1.31
N ALA A 56 19.36 3.58 -0.98
CA ALA A 56 19.68 4.11 0.35
C ALA A 56 18.83 3.45 1.44
N ARG A 57 17.55 3.21 1.16
CA ARG A 57 16.62 2.53 2.09
C ARG A 57 16.97 1.06 2.28
N ILE A 58 17.36 0.35 1.21
CA ILE A 58 17.84 -1.04 1.29
C ILE A 58 19.13 -1.11 2.12
N VAL A 59 20.09 -0.21 1.89
CA VAL A 59 21.34 -0.16 2.66
C VAL A 59 21.06 0.06 4.15
N THR A 60 20.13 0.97 4.47
CA THR A 60 19.73 1.25 5.86
C THR A 60 19.08 0.02 6.50
N LEU A 61 18.16 -0.64 5.79
CA LEU A 61 17.50 -1.86 6.26
C LEU A 61 18.51 -2.98 6.52
N ILE A 62 19.48 -3.17 5.62
CA ILE A 62 20.54 -4.18 5.78
C ILE A 62 21.43 -3.82 6.97
N ALA A 63 21.79 -2.55 7.15
CA ALA A 63 22.59 -2.07 8.28
C ALA A 63 21.91 -2.37 9.62
N ASP A 64 20.62 -2.09 9.73
CA ASP A 64 19.80 -2.37 10.91
C ASP A 64 19.65 -3.88 11.17
N GLN A 65 19.65 -4.69 10.12
CA GLN A 65 19.54 -6.15 10.21
C GLN A 65 20.89 -6.87 10.44
N ARG A 66 22.02 -6.17 10.46
CA ARG A 66 23.35 -6.78 10.68
C ARG A 66 23.44 -7.67 11.93
N PRO A 67 22.88 -7.32 13.10
CA PRO A 67 22.91 -8.19 14.28
C PRO A 67 22.14 -9.50 14.05
N VAL A 68 20.99 -9.42 13.37
CA VAL A 68 20.16 -10.59 13.05
C VAL A 68 20.87 -11.49 12.04
N LEU A 69 21.48 -10.90 11.00
CA LEU A 69 22.25 -11.63 10.00
C LEU A 69 23.48 -12.33 10.61
N ARG A 70 24.21 -11.67 11.52
CA ARG A 70 25.32 -12.31 12.26
C ARG A 70 24.85 -13.48 13.13
N ARG A 71 23.69 -13.34 13.79
CA ARG A 71 23.11 -14.42 14.59
C ARG A 71 22.71 -15.61 13.70
N ILE A 72 22.08 -15.36 12.55
CA ILE A 72 21.73 -16.42 11.60
C ILE A 72 22.99 -17.14 11.11
N ASP A 73 24.01 -16.41 10.64
CA ASP A 73 25.27 -16.98 10.17
C ASP A 73 25.94 -17.85 11.24
N HIS A 74 25.98 -17.37 12.48
CA HIS A 74 26.49 -18.14 13.61
C HIS A 74 25.67 -19.42 13.87
N THR A 75 24.34 -19.32 13.87
CA THR A 75 23.45 -20.46 14.14
C THR A 75 23.54 -21.51 13.04
N THR A 76 23.62 -21.07 11.78
CA THR A 76 23.81 -21.93 10.60
C THR A 76 25.18 -22.59 10.63
N GLY A 77 26.25 -21.84 10.94
CA GLY A 77 27.60 -22.37 11.08
C GLY A 77 27.72 -23.41 12.20
N ALA A 78 27.15 -23.13 13.38
CA ALA A 78 27.11 -24.08 14.48
C ALA A 78 26.32 -25.35 14.14
N SER A 79 25.19 -25.21 13.43
CA SER A 79 24.40 -26.35 12.97
C SER A 79 25.16 -27.22 11.97
N LEU A 80 25.93 -26.59 11.07
CA LEU A 80 26.79 -27.29 10.12
C LEU A 80 27.93 -28.03 10.83
N ASP A 81 28.59 -27.38 11.80
CA ASP A 81 29.67 -28.01 12.57
C ASP A 81 29.17 -29.26 13.32
N LEU A 82 27.96 -29.22 13.89
CA LEU A 82 27.32 -30.39 14.53
C LEU A 82 27.04 -31.52 13.53
N LEU A 83 26.54 -31.20 12.33
CA LEU A 83 26.27 -32.19 11.28
C LEU A 83 27.56 -32.85 10.77
N GLU A 84 28.67 -32.11 10.77
CA GLU A 84 30.00 -32.58 10.38
C GLU A 84 30.76 -33.27 11.54
N GLY A 85 30.17 -33.36 12.74
CA GLY A 85 30.80 -33.98 13.91
C GLY A 85 31.93 -33.17 14.53
N ARG A 86 31.99 -31.86 14.24
CA ARG A 86 32.98 -30.91 14.78
C ARG A 86 32.43 -30.18 16.00
N THR A 87 33.31 -29.67 16.85
CA THR A 87 32.92 -28.83 17.99
C THR A 87 32.36 -27.49 17.50
N PRO A 88 31.16 -27.06 17.94
CA PRO A 88 30.56 -25.80 17.49
C PRO A 88 31.38 -24.57 17.89
N ARG A 89 31.44 -23.57 17.00
CA ARG A 89 32.04 -22.26 17.29
C ARG A 89 31.26 -21.54 18.41
N SER A 90 31.94 -20.72 19.22
CA SER A 90 31.31 -19.95 20.32
C SER A 90 30.56 -18.71 19.81
N HIS A 91 29.55 -18.27 20.57
CA HIS A 91 28.66 -17.17 20.19
C HIS A 91 29.43 -15.83 20.12
N PRO A 92 29.21 -15.00 19.08
CA PRO A 92 30.01 -13.80 18.83
C PRO A 92 29.92 -12.75 19.96
N ASP A 93 28.85 -12.74 20.76
CA ASP A 93 28.69 -11.80 21.88
C ASP A 93 29.35 -12.25 23.19
N THR A 94 30.03 -13.41 23.20
CA THR A 94 30.65 -13.95 24.44
C THR A 94 32.07 -13.44 24.71
N THR A 95 32.69 -12.75 23.76
CA THR A 95 34.09 -12.29 23.85
C THR A 95 34.25 -10.79 24.06
N ALA A 96 33.16 -10.04 24.22
CA ALA A 96 33.20 -8.59 24.41
C ALA A 96 33.37 -8.14 25.88
N GLU A 97 33.20 -9.03 26.88
CA GLU A 97 33.25 -8.66 28.30
C GLU A 97 34.48 -9.16 29.10
N GLU A 98 35.36 -9.99 28.54
CA GLU A 98 36.51 -10.54 29.30
C GLU A 98 37.86 -9.84 29.03
N GLY A 99 37.87 -8.60 28.52
CA GLY A 99 39.09 -7.91 28.10
C GLY A 99 39.29 -6.48 28.61
N ALA A 100 38.63 -6.08 29.70
CA ALA A 100 38.70 -4.71 30.22
C ALA A 100 38.84 -4.65 31.74
N GLU A 101 39.89 -5.27 32.31
CA GLU A 101 40.43 -4.83 33.60
C GLU A 101 41.97 -4.88 33.50
N GLU A 102 42.57 -3.68 33.48
CA GLU A 102 44.00 -3.40 33.67
C GLU A 102 44.26 -3.11 35.15
#